data_AF-A0A7S0CWF6-F1
#
_entry.id   AF-A0A7S0CWF6-F1
#
_cell.length_a   1.000
_cell.length_b   1.000
_cell.length_c   1.000
_cell.angle_alpha   90.00
_cell.angle_beta   90.00
_cell.angle_gamma   90.00
#
_symmetry.space_group_name_H-M   'P 1'
#
loop_
_entity.id
_entity.type
_entity.pdbx_description
1 polymer ?
#
loop_
_entity_poly.entity_id
_entity_poly.type
_entity_poly.pdbx_seq_one_letter_code
_entity_poly.pdbx_strand_id
1 'polypeptide(L)'
;GFRGMADEEYLKRLGTYSASVWFGKPPNLQPPFLARYGWSCASSSLLRCTCCHVAIYVDIDNRLSRPLCDRAAKIFEGKVRGSHKEHCIWKDNPCPESFEKLPTDYLQVAAEVAE
;
A
#
# COMPACT_ATOMS: atom_id res chain seq x y z
N GLY A 1 24.09 2.47 -5.78
CA GLY A 1 23.89 3.89 -5.39
C GLY A 1 22.62 4.03 -4.57
N PHE A 2 22.44 5.15 -3.86
CA PHE A 2 21.34 5.37 -2.90
C PHE A 2 19.93 5.02 -3.41
N ARG A 3 19.64 5.24 -4.69
CA ARG A 3 18.36 4.87 -5.32
C ARG A 3 18.04 3.37 -5.24
N GLY A 4 19.02 2.51 -5.54
CA GLY A 4 18.80 1.05 -5.55
C GLY A 4 18.47 0.45 -4.17
N MET A 5 18.97 1.07 -3.09
CA MET A 5 18.65 0.64 -1.72
C MET A 5 17.21 1.00 -1.33
N ALA A 6 16.71 2.17 -1.76
CA ALA A 6 15.32 2.57 -1.54
C ALA A 6 14.34 1.67 -2.30
N ASP A 7 14.70 1.27 -3.53
CA ASP A 7 13.94 0.33 -4.36
C ASP A 7 13.82 -1.04 -3.67
N GLU A 8 14.92 -1.59 -3.16
CA GLU A 8 14.94 -2.89 -2.48
C GLU A 8 14.08 -2.87 -1.20
N GLU A 9 14.20 -1.82 -0.38
CA GLU A 9 13.42 -1.70 0.86
C GLU A 9 11.91 -1.54 0.58
N TYR A 10 11.54 -0.84 -0.49
CA TYR A 10 10.16 -0.78 -0.95
C TYR A 10 9.64 -2.16 -1.37
N LEU A 11 10.40 -2.86 -2.22
CA LEU A 11 10.03 -4.18 -2.72
C LEU A 11 9.91 -5.21 -1.60
N LYS A 12 10.77 -5.15 -0.57
CA LYS A 12 10.64 -5.99 0.64
C LYS A 12 9.29 -5.80 1.32
N ARG A 13 8.82 -4.56 1.47
CA ARG A 13 7.48 -4.28 2.05
C ARG A 13 6.37 -4.74 1.11
N LEU A 14 6.47 -4.42 -0.17
CA LEU A 14 5.48 -4.80 -1.17
C LEU A 14 5.33 -6.33 -1.27
N GLY A 15 6.43 -7.07 -1.17
CA GLY A 15 6.46 -8.54 -1.20
C GLY A 15 5.78 -9.21 0.00
N THR A 16 5.42 -8.47 1.06
CA THR A 16 4.63 -9.02 2.17
C THR A 16 3.15 -9.19 1.84
N TYR A 17 2.66 -8.54 0.77
CA TYR A 17 1.29 -8.64 0.33
C TYR A 17 1.16 -9.76 -0.70
N SER A 18 0.12 -10.58 -0.55
CA SER A 18 -0.26 -11.58 -1.55
C SER A 18 -1.75 -11.47 -1.86
N ALA A 19 -2.13 -11.96 -3.04
CA ALA A 19 -3.53 -12.03 -3.44
C ALA A 19 -4.37 -12.97 -2.55
N SER A 20 -3.75 -13.84 -1.74
CA SER A 20 -4.46 -14.70 -0.78
C SER A 20 -4.65 -14.04 0.59
N VAL A 21 -3.80 -13.09 0.96
CA VAL A 21 -3.84 -12.42 2.27
C VAL A 21 -4.55 -11.07 2.18
N TRP A 22 -4.21 -10.24 1.19
CA TRP A 22 -4.72 -8.87 1.08
C TRP A 22 -5.72 -8.70 -0.07
N PHE A 23 -6.69 -9.62 -0.16
CA PHE A 23 -7.68 -9.65 -1.23
C PHE A 23 -8.88 -8.73 -0.95
N GLY A 24 -9.60 -8.34 -2.02
CA GLY A 24 -10.89 -7.66 -1.92
C GLY A 24 -10.85 -6.25 -1.34
N LYS A 25 -9.65 -5.68 -1.09
CA LYS A 25 -9.49 -4.33 -0.58
C LYS A 25 -9.79 -3.30 -1.68
N PRO A 26 -10.38 -2.13 -1.34
CA PRO A 26 -10.68 -1.08 -2.31
C PRO A 26 -9.41 -0.49 -2.94
N PRO A 27 -9.51 0.19 -4.10
CA PRO A 27 -8.36 0.74 -4.83
C PRO A 27 -7.44 1.63 -3.99
N ASN A 28 -8.00 2.43 -3.08
CA ASN A 28 -7.24 3.33 -2.20
C ASN A 28 -6.42 2.59 -1.12
N LEU A 29 -6.54 1.27 -1.01
CA LEU A 29 -5.83 0.43 -0.04
C LEU A 29 -5.03 -0.69 -0.73
N GLN A 30 -4.61 -0.45 -1.97
CA GLN A 30 -3.78 -1.40 -2.72
C GLN A 30 -2.35 -1.47 -2.14
N PRO A 31 -1.70 -2.66 -2.22
CA PRO A 31 -0.35 -2.87 -1.68
C PRO A 31 0.71 -1.83 -2.07
N PRO A 32 0.79 -1.33 -3.33
CA PRO A 32 1.82 -0.35 -3.70
C PRO A 32 1.74 0.95 -2.89
N PHE A 33 0.52 1.46 -2.69
CA PHE A 33 0.25 2.63 -1.85
C PHE A 33 0.65 2.36 -0.40
N LEU A 34 0.25 1.24 0.18
CA LEU A 34 0.56 0.89 1.57
C LEU A 34 2.08 0.74 1.79
N ALA A 35 2.78 0.06 0.89
CA ALA A 35 4.23 -0.13 0.95
C ALA A 35 4.99 1.20 0.84
N ARG A 36 4.48 2.16 0.06
CA ARG A 36 5.07 3.51 -0.07
C ARG A 36 5.09 4.26 1.26
N TYR A 37 4.06 4.08 2.09
CA TYR A 37 3.94 4.66 3.43
C TYR A 37 4.57 3.78 4.54
N GLY A 38 5.41 2.82 4.18
CA GLY A 38 6.18 2.05 5.16
C GLY A 38 5.44 0.90 5.82
N TRP A 39 4.28 0.51 5.29
CA TRP A 39 3.46 -0.57 5.84
C TRP A 39 3.78 -1.91 5.19
N SER A 40 4.02 -2.93 6.00
CA SER A 40 4.00 -4.34 5.60
C SER A 40 2.68 -5.01 6.00
N CYS A 41 2.29 -6.02 5.24
CA CYS A 41 1.16 -6.88 5.56
C CYS A 41 1.58 -7.90 6.62
N ALA A 42 0.96 -7.83 7.80
CA ALA A 42 1.17 -8.80 8.87
C ALA A 42 0.07 -9.88 8.91
N SER A 43 -1.12 -9.58 8.36
CA SER A 43 -2.26 -10.49 8.19
C SER A 43 -3.30 -9.84 7.26
N SER A 44 -4.40 -10.53 6.94
CA SER A 44 -5.43 -10.09 5.98
C SER A 44 -6.13 -8.76 6.32
N SER A 45 -6.05 -8.36 7.59
CA SER A 45 -6.57 -7.09 8.08
C SER A 45 -5.58 -6.36 8.97
N LEU A 46 -4.30 -6.73 8.97
CA LEU A 46 -3.30 -6.11 9.86
C LEU A 46 -2.11 -5.58 9.06
N LEU A 47 -1.87 -4.29 9.19
CA LEU A 47 -0.66 -3.63 8.70
C LEU A 47 0.27 -3.32 9.85
N ARG A 48 1.58 -3.41 9.61
CA ARG A 48 2.61 -3.03 10.58
C ARG A 48 3.61 -2.10 9.92
N CYS A 49 3.94 -1.00 10.60
CA CYS A 49 5.00 -0.12 10.14
C CYS A 49 6.36 -0.80 10.33
N THR A 50 7.21 -0.79 9.30
CA THR A 50 8.54 -1.43 9.39
C THR A 50 9.54 -0.64 10.24
N CYS A 51 9.29 0.65 10.48
CA CYS A 51 10.18 1.52 11.26
C CYS A 51 9.71 1.66 12.72
N CYS A 52 8.48 2.14 12.94
CA CYS A 52 7.99 2.43 14.30
C CYS A 52 7.17 1.30 14.95
N HIS A 53 6.95 0.20 14.21
CA HIS A 53 6.26 -1.04 14.63
C HIS A 53 4.81 -0.90 15.10
N VAL A 54 4.22 0.29 15.00
CA VAL A 54 2.78 0.48 15.20
C VAL A 54 2.00 -0.37 14.20
N ALA A 55 0.83 -0.83 14.62
CA ALA A 55 -0.04 -1.64 13.78
C ALA A 55 -1.41 -0.98 13.65
N ILE A 56 -2.00 -1.13 12.47
CA ILE A 56 -3.38 -0.68 12.19
C ILE A 56 -4.19 -1.87 11.68
N TYR A 57 -5.38 -2.03 12.23
CA TYR A 57 -6.35 -3.02 11.76
C TYR A 57 -7.22 -2.40 10.68
N VAL A 58 -7.24 -3.01 9.50
CA VAL A 58 -7.96 -2.55 8.30
C VAL A 58 -9.02 -3.57 7.95
N ASP A 59 -10.20 -3.35 8.48
CA ASP A 59 -11.38 -4.16 8.23
C ASP A 59 -12.51 -3.29 7.71
N ILE A 60 -13.07 -3.71 6.57
CA ILE A 60 -14.17 -3.04 5.89
C ILE A 60 -15.23 -4.11 5.71
N ASP A 61 -16.34 -3.96 6.42
CA ASP A 61 -17.44 -4.92 6.39
C ASP A 61 -17.95 -5.07 4.95
N ASN A 62 -17.98 -6.32 4.47
CA ASN A 62 -18.37 -6.68 3.11
C ASN A 62 -19.88 -6.48 2.83
N ARG A 63 -20.68 -6.22 3.87
CA ARG A 63 -22.11 -5.89 3.78
C ARG A 63 -22.35 -4.40 3.49
N LEU A 64 -21.32 -3.56 3.58
CA LEU A 64 -21.46 -2.14 3.30
C LEU A 64 -21.79 -1.91 1.83
N SER A 65 -22.66 -0.92 1.59
CA SER A 65 -22.88 -0.43 0.22
C SER A 65 -21.61 0.21 -0.32
N ARG A 66 -21.45 0.22 -1.65
CA ARG A 66 -20.27 0.77 -2.33
C ARG A 66 -19.88 2.18 -1.84
N PRO A 67 -20.80 3.14 -1.66
CA PRO A 67 -20.47 4.46 -1.12
C PRO A 67 -19.94 4.44 0.33
N LEU A 68 -20.40 3.49 1.15
CA LEU A 68 -19.90 3.31 2.51
C LEU A 68 -18.51 2.66 2.51
N CYS A 69 -18.27 1.67 1.64
CA CYS A 69 -16.94 1.11 1.42
C CYS A 69 -15.94 2.20 0.99
N ASP A 70 -16.30 3.07 0.06
CA ASP A 70 -15.42 4.16 -0.40
C ASP A 70 -15.12 5.16 0.71
N ARG A 71 -16.11 5.48 1.56
CA ARG A 71 -15.90 6.33 2.74
C ARG A 71 -14.97 5.67 3.75
N ALA A 72 -15.17 4.38 4.04
CA ALA A 72 -14.28 3.63 4.92
C ALA A 72 -12.85 3.58 4.37
N ALA A 73 -12.70 3.36 3.05
CA ALA A 73 -11.42 3.36 2.36
C ALA A 73 -10.67 4.69 2.55
N LYS A 74 -11.35 5.84 2.40
CA LYS A 74 -10.77 7.18 2.62
C LYS A 74 -10.32 7.39 4.06
N ILE A 75 -11.07 6.89 5.05
CA ILE A 75 -10.67 6.96 6.47
C ILE A 75 -9.38 6.16 6.67
N PHE A 76 -9.30 4.95 6.12
CA PHE A 76 -8.10 4.13 6.22
C PHE A 76 -6.92 4.71 5.46
N GLU A 77 -7.15 5.36 4.32
CA GLU A 77 -6.11 6.10 3.58
C GLU A 77 -5.48 7.19 4.48
N GLY A 78 -6.31 7.96 5.18
CA GLY A 78 -5.84 8.93 6.17
C GLY A 78 -5.04 8.27 7.30
N LYS A 79 -5.50 7.11 7.80
CA LYS A 79 -4.76 6.34 8.82
C LYS A 79 -3.42 5.84 8.31
N VAL A 80 -3.33 5.35 7.07
CA VAL A 80 -2.08 4.89 6.46
C VAL A 80 -1.06 6.02 6.38
N ARG A 81 -1.49 7.23 6.05
CA ARG A 81 -0.62 8.41 5.96
C ARG A 81 -0.17 8.92 7.34
N GLY A 82 -1.03 8.84 8.36
CA GLY A 82 -0.84 9.54 9.63
C GLY A 82 -0.57 8.67 10.86
N SER A 83 -0.90 7.38 10.85
CA SER A 83 -0.88 6.53 12.05
C SER A 83 0.51 5.99 12.37
N HIS A 84 1.51 6.87 12.37
CA HIS A 84 2.86 6.57 12.77
C HIS A 84 3.18 7.20 14.14
N LYS A 85 4.22 6.70 14.81
CA LYS A 85 4.79 7.40 15.98
C LYS A 85 5.43 8.71 15.55
N GLU A 86 5.58 9.64 16.49
CA GLU A 86 6.06 11.01 16.26
C GLU A 86 7.36 11.09 15.42
N HIS A 87 8.32 10.21 15.70
CA HIS A 87 9.64 10.20 15.05
C HIS A 87 9.80 9.11 13.98
N CYS A 88 8.71 8.67 13.37
CA CYS A 88 8.77 7.68 12.30
C CYS A 88 9.11 8.34 10.95
N ILE A 89 10.12 7.82 10.25
CA ILE A 89 10.55 8.34 8.95
C ILE A 89 9.43 8.40 7.91
N TRP A 90 8.48 7.47 7.98
CA TRP A 90 7.38 7.35 7.01
C TRP A 90 6.33 8.45 7.12
N LYS A 91 6.35 9.23 8.21
CA LYS A 91 5.45 10.37 8.41
C LYS A 91 5.78 11.51 7.45
N ASP A 92 7.07 11.78 7.27
CA ASP A 92 7.55 12.93 6.50
C ASP A 92 8.23 12.52 5.18
N ASN A 93 8.64 11.25 5.05
CA ASN A 93 9.42 10.77 3.92
C ASN A 93 8.88 9.44 3.34
N PRO A 94 7.64 9.41 2.78
CA PRO A 94 7.16 8.26 2.03
C PRO A 94 8.01 8.02 0.77
N CYS A 95 8.01 6.79 0.24
CA CYS A 95 8.64 6.53 -1.06
C CYS A 95 8.02 7.44 -2.16
N PRO A 96 8.70 7.68 -3.29
CA PRO A 96 8.14 8.45 -4.40
C PRO A 96 6.87 7.81 -4.99
N GLU A 97 5.95 8.63 -5.51
CA GLU A 97 4.70 8.15 -6.14
C GLU A 97 4.94 7.27 -7.37
N SER A 98 6.09 7.44 -8.05
CA SER A 98 6.47 6.61 -9.19
C SER A 98 6.55 5.12 -8.87
N PHE A 99 6.69 4.74 -7.60
CA PHE A 99 6.72 3.36 -7.15
C PHE A 99 5.35 2.69 -7.20
N GLU A 100 4.26 3.48 -7.14
CA GLU A 100 2.90 2.97 -7.29
C GLU A 100 2.51 2.72 -8.75
N LYS A 101 3.27 3.29 -9.69
CA LYS A 101 2.97 3.22 -11.12
C LYS A 101 3.64 1.98 -11.71
N LEU A 102 2.88 1.21 -12.49
CA LEU A 102 3.47 0.18 -13.33
C LEU A 102 4.42 0.84 -14.34
N PRO A 103 5.54 0.20 -14.70
CA PRO A 103 6.40 0.71 -15.74
C PRO A 103 5.60 0.83 -17.04
N THR A 104 5.64 2.01 -17.65
CA THR A 104 4.86 2.36 -18.85
C THR A 104 5.15 1.44 -20.04
N ASP A 105 6.34 0.84 -20.09
CA ASP A 105 6.74 -0.10 -21.14
C ASP A 105 5.82 -1.35 -21.20
N TYR A 106 5.22 -1.75 -20.07
CA TYR A 106 4.25 -2.87 -20.04
C TYR A 106 2.89 -2.52 -20.66
N LEU A 107 2.52 -1.23 -20.69
CA LEU A 107 1.27 -0.80 -21.33
C LEU A 107 1.38 -0.82 -22.86
N GLN A 108 2.59 -0.67 -23.39
CA GLN A 108 2.86 -0.81 -24.83
C GLN A 108 2.73 -2.27 -25.27
N VAL A 109 3.30 -3.21 -24.50
CA VAL A 109 3.18 -4.65 -24.76
C VAL A 109 1.73 -5.14 -24.61
N ALA A 110 0.97 -4.61 -23.64
CA ALA A 110 -0.44 -4.99 -23.44
C ALA A 110 -1.36 -4.51 -24.57
N ALA A 111 -1.02 -3.40 -25.24
CA ALA A 111 -1.77 -2.91 -26.40
C ALA A 111 -1.48 -3.76 -27.65
N GLU A 112 -0.25 -4.24 -27.82
CA GLU A 112 0.17 -5.06 -28.97
C GLU A 112 -0.37 -6.51 -28.93
N VAL A 113 -0.76 -7.02 -27.76
CA VAL A 113 -1.40 -8.36 -27.63
C VAL A 113 -2.92 -8.34 -27.75
N ALA A 114 -3.52 -7.15 -27.89
CA ALA A 114 -4.97 -6.97 -28.03
C ALA A 114 -5.42 -6.72 -29.48
N GLU A 115 -4.49 -6.75 -30.44
CA GLU A 115 -4.72 -6.76 -31.89
C GLU A 115 -4.40 -8.14 -32.48
#